data_AF-A0AAV4P9V7-F1
#
_entry.id   AF-A0AAV4P9V7-F1
#
_cell.length_a   1.000
_cell.length_b   1.000
_cell.length_c   1.000
_cell.angle_alpha   90.00
_cell.angle_beta   90.00
_cell.angle_gamma   90.00
#
_symmetry.space_group_name_H-M   'P 1'
#
loop_
_entity.id
_entity.type
_entity.pdbx_description
1 polymer ?
#
loop_
_entity_poly.entity_id
_entity_poly.type
_entity_poly.pdbx_seq_one_letter_code
_entity_poly.pdbx_strand_id
1 'polypeptide(L)'
;MDYHLQCTSFSFTYMSQSSLSKEALTEDGETSLSKLDVVLSFTLEVVVMEVKGLKSLAPNRIVYCTMEVEGGEKLQTDHAEASKPMWDTQGDFTTTHALPIIKVKLYTESPGLLSLDDKELGKVIIKPTPLSPKTPEWYLFAQGKQVWKKWKKRYFLLVQVSQYTFAMCSYREKKSEPTEMMQLDGYTVDYVEPVPDLEGGRFFFNAVKEGDSVLYASDDENESHLWVMAMYRATGQSHKPTPLIQPQTSKNSTISRLQGDADRARKHGMDEFISADPCKFNHHTLFRTLQTTTLDYRLNDPYCSLGWFSPGQVFVLDEYCARYGVRSCYRHLCYLHDLLDRAEKSIMIDPTLIHYSYAFCASHVHGNRSYLCDYKVKGEHNSTFEHVKNTKVIEIKERLRILLENQITHFRYCFPFGRPEGALKAALSLLERVLMKDVMTPAPHEEVRAVIKKCLENAALVNYTRISEQAKIEDIEMDESASPSKKLEDLAHLAELCVDLLQQNNENYAEQFDGPPF
;
A
#
# COMPACT_ATOMS: atom_id res chain seq x y z
N MET A 1 12.88 20.53 9.75
CA MET A 1 12.41 20.46 8.35
C MET A 1 12.18 18.98 8.11
N ASP A 2 10.95 18.54 8.27
CA ASP A 2 10.64 17.11 8.31
C ASP A 2 10.29 16.65 6.90
N TYR A 3 11.27 16.03 6.25
CA TYR A 3 11.10 15.39 4.96
C TYR A 3 10.63 13.95 5.19
N HIS A 4 9.55 13.54 4.54
CA HIS A 4 9.03 12.17 4.63
C HIS A 4 9.44 11.39 3.38
N LEU A 5 10.39 10.45 3.52
CA LEU A 5 10.65 9.43 2.52
C LEU A 5 9.74 8.23 2.73
N GLN A 6 9.16 7.72 1.63
CA GLN A 6 8.51 6.41 1.59
C GLN A 6 9.45 5.39 0.92
N CYS A 7 9.82 4.35 1.65
CA CYS A 7 10.60 3.20 1.16
C CYS A 7 9.83 1.91 1.45
N THR A 8 9.83 0.96 0.51
CA THR A 8 9.14 -0.34 0.65
C THR A 8 9.96 -1.50 0.10
N SER A 9 9.70 -2.66 0.70
CA SER A 9 10.16 -4.04 0.41
C SER A 9 11.40 -4.51 1.19
N PHE A 10 11.32 -5.73 1.74
CA PHE A 10 12.46 -6.53 2.22
C PHE A 10 12.15 -7.98 1.86
N SER A 11 12.96 -8.58 0.99
CA SER A 11 12.83 -10.00 0.62
C SER A 11 13.96 -10.79 1.30
N PHE A 12 13.64 -11.52 2.36
CA PHE A 12 14.60 -12.36 3.08
C PHE A 12 14.77 -13.69 2.34
N THR A 13 15.84 -13.81 1.54
CA THR A 13 16.21 -15.08 0.90
C THR A 13 17.38 -15.73 1.65
N TYR A 14 17.13 -16.92 2.22
CA TYR A 14 18.12 -17.75 2.90
C TYR A 14 19.00 -18.50 1.88
N MET A 15 20.31 -18.29 1.93
CA MET A 15 21.31 -19.19 1.33
C MET A 15 22.49 -19.36 2.28
N SER A 16 22.63 -20.53 2.89
CA SER A 16 23.88 -20.93 3.54
C SER A 16 24.89 -21.28 2.44
N GLN A 17 26.05 -20.63 2.40
CA GLN A 17 27.09 -20.96 1.42
C GLN A 17 27.79 -22.30 1.71
N SER A 18 27.61 -22.89 2.89
CA SER A 18 28.28 -24.13 3.31
C SER A 18 27.49 -25.41 3.04
N SER A 19 26.19 -25.33 2.70
CA SER A 19 25.32 -26.50 2.54
C SER A 19 25.51 -27.30 1.24
N LEU A 20 26.56 -27.05 0.43
CA LEU A 20 26.81 -27.80 -0.81
C LEU A 20 28.18 -28.50 -0.90
N SER A 21 28.99 -28.56 0.16
CA SER A 21 30.32 -29.20 0.03
C SER A 21 30.99 -29.69 1.31
N LYS A 22 30.28 -30.46 2.15
CA LYS A 22 30.94 -31.38 3.10
C LYS A 22 30.23 -32.73 3.20
N GLU A 23 30.04 -33.39 2.05
CA GLU A 23 30.09 -34.85 2.00
C GLU A 23 31.56 -35.28 1.93
N ALA A 24 32.28 -35.12 3.03
CA ALA A 24 33.60 -35.72 3.20
C ALA A 24 33.63 -36.39 4.57
N LEU A 25 33.48 -37.71 4.53
CA LEU A 25 33.65 -38.64 5.64
C LEU A 25 34.89 -38.26 6.47
N THR A 26 34.70 -38.01 7.76
CA THR A 26 35.75 -38.19 8.75
C THR A 26 35.25 -39.21 9.76
N GLU A 27 35.86 -40.39 9.73
CA GLU A 27 35.79 -41.41 10.78
C GLU A 27 36.57 -40.89 11.99
N ASP A 28 35.94 -40.05 12.80
CA ASP A 28 36.07 -39.96 14.26
C ASP A 28 35.28 -38.75 14.77
N GLY A 29 34.63 -38.92 15.92
CA GLY A 29 33.56 -38.06 16.43
C GLY A 29 33.93 -36.59 16.71
N GLU A 30 32.87 -35.77 16.69
CA GLU A 30 32.79 -34.32 16.89
C GLU A 30 33.19 -33.43 15.69
N THR A 31 32.23 -33.21 14.79
CA THR A 31 32.21 -32.05 13.90
C THR A 31 32.02 -30.77 14.72
N SER A 32 33.11 -30.14 15.14
CA SER A 32 33.06 -28.84 15.82
C SER A 32 32.61 -27.75 14.82
N LEU A 33 31.40 -27.22 14.97
CA LEU A 33 30.92 -26.08 14.17
C LEU A 33 31.72 -24.82 14.51
N SER A 34 32.17 -24.12 13.48
CA SER A 34 32.82 -22.82 13.60
C SER A 34 31.83 -21.68 13.40
N LYS A 35 32.22 -20.46 13.80
CA LYS A 35 31.41 -19.25 13.55
C LYS A 35 31.20 -18.95 12.07
N LEU A 36 32.12 -19.43 11.22
CA LEU A 36 32.05 -19.26 9.75
C LEU A 36 30.95 -20.12 9.13
N ASP A 37 30.61 -21.25 9.75
CA ASP A 37 29.54 -22.14 9.28
C ASP A 37 28.12 -21.55 9.51
N VAL A 38 28.04 -20.41 10.21
CA VAL A 38 26.79 -19.72 10.58
C VAL A 38 26.75 -18.28 10.04
N VAL A 39 27.54 -17.99 9.00
CA VAL A 39 27.48 -16.69 8.32
C VAL A 39 26.18 -16.63 7.52
N LEU A 40 25.41 -15.59 7.80
CA LEU A 40 24.13 -15.37 7.15
C LEU A 40 24.34 -14.57 5.87
N SER A 41 23.45 -14.73 4.90
CA SER A 41 23.39 -13.90 3.70
C SER A 41 21.96 -13.45 3.50
N PHE A 42 21.78 -12.14 3.31
CA PHE A 42 20.50 -11.49 3.17
C PHE A 42 20.49 -10.66 1.89
N THR A 43 19.44 -10.81 1.11
CA THR A 43 19.10 -9.91 0.02
C THR A 43 18.20 -8.80 0.55
N LEU A 44 18.47 -7.55 0.20
CA LEU A 44 17.69 -6.39 0.57
C LEU A 44 17.37 -5.58 -0.68
N GLU A 45 16.09 -5.36 -0.94
CA GLU A 45 15.62 -4.55 -2.05
C GLU A 45 15.13 -3.22 -1.50
N VAL A 46 15.79 -2.11 -1.81
CA VAL A 46 15.41 -0.78 -1.32
C VAL A 46 14.89 0.03 -2.48
N VAL A 47 13.61 0.39 -2.44
CA VAL A 47 13.02 1.28 -3.44
C VAL A 47 12.72 2.63 -2.82
N VAL A 48 13.28 3.70 -3.38
CA VAL A 48 12.94 5.07 -3.02
C VAL A 48 11.83 5.54 -3.96
N MET A 49 10.63 5.77 -3.41
CA MET A 49 9.44 6.09 -4.23
C MET A 49 9.27 7.60 -4.42
N GLU A 50 9.25 8.34 -3.31
CA GLU A 50 8.96 9.78 -3.29
C GLU A 50 9.54 10.41 -2.04
N VAL A 51 9.96 11.67 -2.16
CA VAL A 51 10.30 12.54 -1.03
C VAL A 51 9.24 13.64 -0.90
N LYS A 52 8.51 13.65 0.22
CA LYS A 52 7.53 14.71 0.50
C LYS A 52 8.14 15.81 1.37
N GLY A 53 7.66 17.04 1.16
CA GLY A 53 8.00 18.18 2.03
C GLY A 53 9.11 19.10 1.53
N LEU A 54 9.51 19.05 0.26
CA LEU A 54 10.55 19.91 -0.33
C LEU A 54 10.13 21.37 -0.60
N LYS A 55 9.12 21.89 0.12
CA LYS A 55 8.58 23.25 -0.09
C LYS A 55 9.61 24.38 0.14
N SER A 56 10.71 24.08 0.83
CA SER A 56 11.83 24.99 1.12
C SER A 56 12.82 25.14 -0.03
N LEU A 57 12.75 24.29 -1.06
CA LEU A 57 13.60 24.34 -2.25
C LEU A 57 12.86 24.95 -3.43
N ALA A 58 13.60 25.63 -4.31
CA ALA A 58 13.03 26.10 -5.57
C ALA A 58 12.58 24.90 -6.44
N PRO A 59 11.42 24.97 -7.11
CA PRO A 59 10.84 23.81 -7.82
C PRO A 59 11.75 23.20 -8.89
N ASN A 60 12.60 24.01 -9.53
CA ASN A 60 13.52 23.62 -10.59
C ASN A 60 14.86 23.08 -10.08
N ARG A 61 15.05 22.97 -8.76
CA ARG A 61 16.28 22.40 -8.19
C ARG A 61 16.32 20.91 -8.44
N ILE A 62 17.51 20.42 -8.80
CA ILE A 62 17.75 19.00 -8.95
C ILE A 62 18.06 18.39 -7.58
N VAL A 63 17.42 17.26 -7.31
CA VAL A 63 17.57 16.44 -6.11
C VAL A 63 17.79 14.97 -6.50
N TYR A 64 18.54 14.25 -5.69
CA TYR A 64 18.73 12.81 -5.85
C TYR A 64 18.93 12.16 -4.47
N CYS A 65 18.67 10.86 -4.39
CA CYS A 65 18.90 10.08 -3.18
C CYS A 65 20.09 9.14 -3.37
N THR A 66 20.74 8.81 -2.26
CA THR A 66 21.72 7.74 -2.21
C THR A 66 21.30 6.74 -1.16
N MET A 67 21.47 5.46 -1.46
CA MET A 67 21.10 4.32 -0.65
C MET A 67 22.38 3.56 -0.32
N GLU A 68 22.62 3.33 0.97
CA GLU A 68 23.79 2.62 1.46
C GLU A 68 23.32 1.60 2.50
N VAL A 69 23.59 0.32 2.24
CA VAL A 69 23.51 -0.72 3.27
C VAL A 69 24.86 -0.80 3.96
N GLU A 70 24.86 -0.79 5.29
CA GLU A 70 26.10 -0.71 6.08
C GLU A 70 27.09 -1.85 5.74
N GLY A 71 28.25 -1.48 5.19
CA GLY A 71 29.31 -2.40 4.75
C GLY A 71 29.18 -2.86 3.29
N GLY A 72 28.17 -2.41 2.56
CA GLY A 72 27.94 -2.70 1.14
C GLY A 72 28.20 -1.50 0.22
N GLU A 73 27.86 -1.67 -1.06
CA GLU A 73 27.99 -0.63 -2.07
C GLU A 73 26.97 0.51 -1.85
N LYS A 74 27.32 1.70 -2.32
CA LYS A 74 26.43 2.86 -2.31
C LYS A 74 25.79 2.98 -3.69
N LEU A 75 24.46 2.95 -3.73
CA LEU A 75 23.69 3.17 -4.94
C LEU A 75 23.08 4.57 -4.93
N GLN A 76 22.98 5.17 -6.10
CA GLN A 76 22.41 6.49 -6.30
C GLN A 76 21.18 6.39 -7.20
N THR A 77 20.14 7.13 -6.86
CA THR A 77 18.96 7.29 -7.71
C THR A 77 19.24 8.26 -8.85
N ASP A 78 18.39 8.25 -9.86
CA ASP A 78 18.41 9.28 -10.88
C ASP A 78 18.18 10.68 -10.30
N HIS A 79 18.48 11.69 -11.10
CA HIS A 79 18.22 13.08 -10.75
C HIS A 79 16.74 13.41 -11.00
N ALA A 80 16.08 14.07 -10.05
CA ALA A 80 14.69 14.49 -10.13
C ALA A 80 14.56 15.97 -9.76
N GLU A 81 13.55 16.65 -10.28
CA GLU A 81 13.23 18.01 -9.86
C GLU A 81 12.56 18.02 -8.48
N ALA A 82 12.86 19.04 -7.66
CA ALA A 82 12.22 19.24 -6.37
C ALA A 82 10.70 19.48 -6.46
N SER A 83 10.21 19.92 -7.63
CA SER A 83 8.78 20.01 -7.97
C SER A 83 8.09 18.64 -8.02
N LYS A 84 8.85 17.58 -8.34
CA LYS A 84 8.37 16.21 -8.56
C LYS A 84 9.44 15.18 -8.15
N PRO A 85 9.80 15.10 -6.86
CA PRO A 85 10.91 14.30 -6.34
C PRO A 85 10.48 12.82 -6.19
N MET A 86 10.26 12.16 -7.32
CA MET A 86 9.85 10.76 -7.40
C MET A 86 10.90 9.94 -8.12
N TRP A 87 11.16 8.74 -7.62
CA TRP A 87 12.10 7.79 -8.19
C TRP A 87 11.45 6.41 -8.31
N ASP A 88 12.06 5.57 -9.13
CA ASP A 88 11.75 4.14 -9.25
C ASP A 88 13.03 3.31 -9.15
N THR A 89 14.11 3.93 -8.69
CA THR A 89 15.41 3.28 -8.60
C THR A 89 15.34 2.28 -7.44
N GLN A 90 15.38 1.00 -7.81
CA GLN A 90 15.56 -0.10 -6.88
C GLN A 90 17.05 -0.32 -6.66
N GLY A 91 17.46 -0.33 -5.40
CA GLY A 91 18.77 -0.77 -4.99
C GLY A 91 18.71 -2.19 -4.47
N ASP A 92 19.36 -3.12 -5.17
CA ASP A 92 19.52 -4.49 -4.73
C ASP A 92 20.84 -4.63 -3.98
N PHE A 93 20.75 -4.98 -2.70
CA PHE A 93 21.90 -5.14 -1.83
C PHE A 93 21.96 -6.57 -1.31
N THR A 94 23.18 -7.07 -1.15
CA THR A 94 23.42 -8.28 -0.37
C THR A 94 24.23 -7.92 0.86
N THR A 95 23.84 -8.44 2.02
CA THR A 95 24.56 -8.21 3.27
C THR A 95 24.63 -9.49 4.07
N THR A 96 25.72 -9.66 4.83
CA THR A 96 25.87 -10.76 5.78
C THR A 96 25.55 -10.35 7.20
N HIS A 97 25.15 -9.09 7.42
CA HIS A 97 24.83 -8.54 8.74
C HIS A 97 23.40 -8.93 9.15
N ALA A 98 23.26 -9.62 10.29
CA ALA A 98 21.97 -10.06 10.83
C ALA A 98 21.01 -8.91 11.23
N LEU A 99 21.58 -7.74 11.51
CA LEU A 99 20.87 -6.50 11.82
C LEU A 99 21.43 -5.39 10.93
N PRO A 100 21.07 -5.37 9.64
CA PRO A 100 21.61 -4.37 8.71
C PRO A 100 20.97 -3.00 8.97
N ILE A 101 21.74 -1.96 8.73
CA ILE A 101 21.26 -0.58 8.77
C ILE A 101 21.34 -0.02 7.37
N ILE A 102 20.22 0.50 6.88
CA ILE A 102 20.13 1.13 5.58
C ILE A 102 20.07 2.64 5.81
N LYS A 103 20.93 3.39 5.13
CA LYS A 103 20.94 4.84 5.14
C LYS A 103 20.48 5.31 3.77
N VAL A 104 19.41 6.09 3.75
CA VAL A 104 18.99 6.82 2.56
C VAL A 104 19.23 8.30 2.80
N LYS A 105 20.07 8.92 1.98
CA LYS A 105 20.41 10.35 2.09
C LYS A 105 19.91 11.10 0.87
N LEU A 106 19.27 12.23 1.10
CA LEU A 106 18.79 13.14 0.07
C LEU A 106 19.80 14.26 -0.15
N TYR A 107 20.11 14.53 -1.40
CA TYR A 107 21.02 15.59 -1.83
C TYR A 107 20.31 16.54 -2.79
N THR A 108 20.81 17.78 -2.86
CA THR A 108 20.51 18.72 -3.93
C THR A 108 21.78 19.16 -4.62
N GLU A 109 21.71 19.29 -5.93
CA GLU A 109 22.84 19.70 -6.75
C GLU A 109 23.25 21.15 -6.42
N SER A 110 24.55 21.33 -6.18
CA SER A 110 25.13 22.63 -5.91
C SER A 110 25.24 23.45 -7.21
N PRO A 111 24.78 24.71 -7.25
CA PRO A 111 24.76 25.52 -8.48
C PRO A 111 26.13 26.08 -8.90
N GLY A 112 27.19 25.79 -8.14
CA GLY A 112 28.51 26.37 -8.36
C GLY A 112 29.40 25.44 -9.16
N LEU A 113 29.96 25.92 -10.27
CA LEU A 113 30.95 25.20 -11.11
C LEU A 113 32.20 24.72 -10.33
N LEU A 114 32.38 25.17 -9.07
CA LEU A 114 33.52 24.90 -8.19
C LEU A 114 33.14 24.21 -6.87
N SER A 115 31.86 23.89 -6.63
CA SER A 115 31.51 23.13 -5.42
C SER A 115 31.82 21.65 -5.65
N LEU A 116 32.73 21.12 -4.84
CA LEU A 116 33.19 19.73 -4.92
C LEU A 116 32.16 18.73 -4.37
N ASP A 117 31.21 19.20 -3.55
CA ASP A 117 30.23 18.35 -2.87
C ASP A 117 28.80 18.91 -2.98
N ASP A 118 27.84 18.03 -3.23
CA ASP A 118 26.41 18.33 -3.21
C ASP A 118 25.89 18.48 -1.78
N LYS A 119 24.84 19.29 -1.60
CA LYS A 119 24.30 19.59 -0.28
C LYS A 119 23.36 18.48 0.20
N GLU A 120 23.71 17.81 1.29
CA GLU A 120 22.80 16.89 2.00
C GLU A 120 21.63 17.68 2.61
N LEU A 121 20.41 17.33 2.20
CA LEU A 121 19.16 17.94 2.67
C LEU A 121 18.56 17.18 3.85
N GLY A 122 18.78 15.87 3.90
CA GLY A 122 18.22 15.02 4.94
C GLY A 122 18.68 13.57 4.80
N LYS A 123 18.45 12.80 5.87
CA LYS A 123 18.84 11.40 5.97
C LYS A 123 17.76 10.61 6.69
N VAL A 124 17.47 9.42 6.17
CA VAL A 124 16.63 8.41 6.80
C VAL A 124 17.47 7.19 7.13
N ILE A 125 17.31 6.68 8.33
CA ILE A 125 17.95 5.45 8.79
C ILE A 125 16.85 4.40 8.95
N ILE A 126 16.94 3.33 8.16
CA ILE A 126 16.01 2.22 8.18
C ILE A 126 16.72 1.03 8.83
N LYS A 127 16.06 0.42 9.81
CA LYS A 127 16.51 -0.82 10.46
C LYS A 127 15.55 -1.94 10.04
N PRO A 128 15.75 -2.58 8.88
CA PRO A 128 14.92 -3.71 8.45
C PRO A 128 14.90 -4.80 9.52
N THR A 129 13.73 -5.41 9.70
CA THR A 129 13.61 -6.70 10.40
C THR A 129 12.92 -7.70 9.47
N PRO A 130 13.14 -9.02 9.67
CA PRO A 130 12.60 -10.06 8.79
C PRO A 130 11.09 -10.11 8.64
N LEU A 131 10.35 -9.57 9.62
CA LEU A 131 8.90 -9.73 9.71
C LEU A 131 8.14 -8.40 9.78
N SER A 132 8.81 -7.26 10.06
CA SER A 132 8.12 -5.96 10.20
C SER A 132 9.06 -4.73 10.21
N PRO A 133 8.64 -3.56 9.71
CA PRO A 133 9.38 -2.30 9.88
C PRO A 133 9.26 -1.69 11.30
N LYS A 134 8.51 -2.31 12.23
CA LYS A 134 8.40 -1.85 13.63
C LYS A 134 8.76 -2.98 14.60
N THR A 135 9.88 -2.75 15.29
CA THR A 135 10.57 -3.56 16.31
C THR A 135 11.12 -4.92 15.86
N PRO A 136 12.39 -5.24 16.17
CA PRO A 136 12.93 -6.57 15.96
C PRO A 136 12.29 -7.53 16.96
N GLU A 137 11.38 -8.37 16.47
CA GLU A 137 11.08 -9.67 17.08
C GLU A 137 12.41 -10.46 17.13
N TRP A 138 12.62 -11.31 18.14
CA TRP A 138 13.84 -12.13 18.36
C TRP A 138 14.89 -11.57 19.34
N TYR A 139 14.49 -10.67 20.24
CA TYR A 139 15.33 -10.29 21.38
C TYR A 139 14.96 -11.08 22.63
N LEU A 140 15.86 -11.92 23.10
CA LEU A 140 15.73 -12.69 24.33
C LEU A 140 16.71 -12.19 25.39
N PHE A 141 16.31 -12.27 26.66
CA PHE A 141 17.26 -12.34 27.74
C PHE A 141 17.81 -13.75 27.80
N ALA A 142 19.12 -13.88 28.04
CA ALA A 142 19.73 -15.19 28.25
C ALA A 142 20.90 -15.13 29.23
N GLN A 143 21.08 -16.20 30.00
CA GLN A 143 22.26 -16.46 30.81
C GLN A 143 22.59 -17.95 30.87
N GLY A 144 23.85 -18.29 30.60
CA GLY A 144 24.39 -19.65 30.71
C GLY A 144 25.75 -19.69 31.41
N LYS A 145 26.24 -20.89 31.69
CA LYS A 145 27.57 -21.08 32.33
C LYS A 145 28.71 -20.93 31.33
N GLN A 146 28.57 -21.56 30.15
CA GLN A 146 29.60 -21.55 29.12
C GLN A 146 29.47 -20.34 28.19
N VAL A 147 28.24 -20.08 27.74
CA VAL A 147 27.86 -18.99 26.83
C VAL A 147 26.89 -18.02 27.51
N TRP A 148 26.91 -16.76 27.09
CA TRP A 148 26.07 -15.68 27.62
C TRP A 148 26.17 -15.53 29.15
N LYS A 149 27.39 -15.47 29.70
CA LYS A 149 27.67 -15.47 31.16
C LYS A 149 26.97 -14.38 32.00
N LYS A 150 26.32 -13.41 31.36
CA LYS A 150 25.60 -12.30 32.00
C LYS A 150 24.17 -12.27 31.48
N TRP A 151 23.20 -12.13 32.38
CA TRP A 151 21.82 -11.81 32.07
C TRP A 151 21.75 -10.49 31.30
N LYS A 152 21.39 -10.58 30.01
CA LYS A 152 21.28 -9.41 29.14
C LYS A 152 20.39 -9.73 27.94
N LYS A 153 19.56 -8.76 27.55
CA LYS A 153 18.78 -8.81 26.32
C LYS A 153 19.72 -8.74 25.10
N ARG A 154 19.64 -9.73 24.22
CA ARG A 154 20.45 -9.84 22.99
C ARG A 154 19.55 -10.29 21.84
N TYR A 155 19.98 -10.02 20.61
CA TYR A 155 19.31 -10.54 19.42
C TYR A 155 19.76 -11.96 19.15
N PHE A 156 18.82 -12.88 19.05
CA PHE A 156 19.07 -14.30 18.88
C PHE A 156 18.51 -14.81 17.56
N LEU A 157 19.21 -15.75 16.94
CA LEU A 157 18.75 -16.50 15.78
C LEU A 157 18.99 -17.98 16.03
N LEU A 158 17.98 -18.79 15.75
CA LEU A 158 18.11 -20.23 15.67
C LEU A 158 18.49 -20.59 14.23
N VAL A 159 19.73 -21.01 14.02
CA VAL A 159 20.28 -21.29 12.70
C VAL A 159 20.36 -22.79 12.48
N GLN A 160 19.76 -23.27 11.40
CA GLN A 160 19.90 -24.64 10.95
C GLN A 160 21.21 -24.78 10.17
N VAL A 161 22.12 -25.62 10.66
CA VAL A 161 23.44 -25.82 10.05
C VAL A 161 23.50 -27.10 9.22
N SER A 162 22.74 -28.13 9.62
CA SER A 162 22.55 -29.36 8.85
C SER A 162 21.09 -29.82 8.96
N GLN A 163 20.73 -30.95 8.35
CA GLN A 163 19.37 -31.51 8.46
C GLN A 163 18.92 -31.71 9.91
N TYR A 164 19.84 -32.03 10.81
CA TYR A 164 19.55 -32.34 12.22
C TYR A 164 20.36 -31.51 13.23
N THR A 165 21.22 -30.62 12.75
CA THR A 165 22.08 -29.79 13.61
C THR A 165 21.63 -28.35 13.59
N PHE A 166 21.34 -27.81 14.76
CA PHE A 166 20.91 -26.43 14.96
C PHE A 166 21.82 -25.71 15.96
N ALA A 167 22.05 -24.42 15.74
CA ALA A 167 22.80 -23.58 16.64
C ALA A 167 21.98 -22.36 17.03
N MET A 168 21.96 -22.06 18.34
CA MET A 168 21.44 -20.82 18.86
C MET A 168 22.55 -19.77 18.85
N CYS A 169 22.34 -18.68 18.13
CA CYS A 169 23.38 -17.71 17.82
C CYS A 169 22.95 -16.30 18.22
N SER A 170 23.84 -15.56 18.87
CA SER A 170 23.59 -14.16 19.24
C SER A 170 24.38 -13.21 18.36
N TYR A 171 23.70 -12.20 17.83
CA TYR A 171 24.32 -11.20 16.96
C TYR A 171 24.28 -9.82 17.60
N ARG A 172 25.19 -8.97 17.13
CA ARG A 172 25.19 -7.54 17.44
C ARG A 172 24.98 -6.76 16.15
N GLU A 173 24.48 -5.54 16.29
CA GLU A 173 24.44 -4.60 15.17
C GLU A 173 25.82 -4.53 14.51
N LYS A 174 25.85 -4.43 13.18
CA LYS A 174 27.07 -4.21 12.37
C LYS A 174 28.09 -5.34 12.38
N LYS A 175 27.68 -6.56 12.75
CA LYS A 175 28.54 -7.75 12.69
C LYS A 175 27.90 -8.84 11.85
N SER A 176 28.71 -9.44 10.97
CA SER A 176 28.35 -10.60 10.15
C SER A 176 28.42 -11.91 10.93
N GLU A 177 29.38 -12.02 11.85
CA GLU A 177 29.58 -13.21 12.65
C GLU A 177 28.82 -13.18 13.98
N PRO A 178 28.36 -14.35 14.48
CA PRO A 178 27.77 -14.44 15.80
C PRO A 178 28.78 -14.06 16.89
N THR A 179 28.33 -13.24 17.84
CA THR A 179 29.16 -12.85 18.99
C THR A 179 29.42 -14.06 19.87
N GLU A 180 28.37 -14.81 20.17
CA GLU A 180 28.39 -16.07 20.93
C GLU A 180 27.39 -17.03 20.27
N MET A 181 27.71 -18.32 20.24
CA MET A 181 26.86 -19.38 19.67
C MET A 181 26.92 -20.66 20.52
N MET A 182 25.84 -21.44 20.48
CA MET A 182 25.70 -22.72 21.18
C MET A 182 24.99 -23.72 20.28
N GLN A 183 25.56 -24.91 20.11
CA GLN A 183 24.88 -25.99 19.41
C GLN A 183 23.79 -26.58 20.30
N LEU A 184 22.63 -26.91 19.73
CA LEU A 184 21.50 -27.50 20.46
C LEU A 184 21.53 -29.03 20.54
N ASP A 185 22.55 -29.67 19.96
CA ASP A 185 22.69 -31.12 19.94
C ASP A 185 22.80 -31.68 21.38
N GLY A 186 21.82 -32.50 21.75
CA GLY A 186 21.70 -33.11 23.08
C GLY A 186 21.16 -32.17 24.17
N TYR A 187 20.72 -30.95 23.81
CA TYR A 187 19.97 -30.09 24.73
C TYR A 187 18.50 -30.51 24.77
N THR A 188 17.85 -30.18 25.88
CA THR A 188 16.40 -30.29 26.07
C THR A 188 15.88 -28.94 26.50
N VAL A 189 14.77 -28.49 25.92
CA VAL A 189 14.12 -27.23 26.24
C VAL A 189 12.83 -27.48 27.02
N ASP A 190 12.60 -26.72 28.09
CA ASP A 190 11.32 -26.69 28.79
C ASP A 190 11.03 -25.32 29.41
N TYR A 191 9.78 -25.11 29.79
CA TYR A 191 9.33 -23.91 30.51
C TYR A 191 9.85 -23.94 31.94
N VAL A 192 10.21 -22.77 32.47
CA VAL A 192 10.74 -22.62 33.83
C VAL A 192 9.95 -21.56 34.58
N GLU A 193 9.78 -21.77 35.88
CA GLU A 193 9.12 -20.79 36.74
C GLU A 193 9.87 -19.45 36.69
N PRO A 194 9.14 -18.32 36.78
CA PRO A 194 9.77 -17.01 36.76
C PRO A 194 10.83 -16.87 37.86
N VAL A 195 12.03 -16.43 37.49
CA VAL A 195 13.13 -16.22 38.44
C VAL A 195 13.06 -14.78 38.95
N PRO A 196 12.68 -14.54 40.23
CA PRO A 196 12.39 -13.19 40.73
C PRO A 196 13.61 -12.27 40.85
N ASP A 197 14.81 -12.83 40.93
CA ASP A 197 16.07 -12.08 41.13
C ASP A 197 16.67 -11.52 39.82
N LEU A 198 16.03 -11.76 38.67
CA LEU A 198 16.50 -11.31 37.36
C LEU A 198 15.62 -10.18 36.82
N GLU A 199 16.23 -9.02 36.55
CA GLU A 199 15.53 -7.89 35.95
C GLU A 199 15.34 -8.08 34.43
N GLY A 200 14.07 -8.05 34.00
CA GLY A 200 13.68 -8.17 32.58
C GLY A 200 13.32 -9.59 32.15
N GLY A 201 12.40 -9.72 31.18
CA GLY A 201 11.78 -11.00 30.84
C GLY A 201 10.65 -11.36 31.80
N ARG A 202 9.57 -11.94 31.27
CA ARG A 202 8.37 -12.35 32.03
C ARG A 202 8.09 -13.85 31.89
N PHE A 203 8.42 -14.41 30.74
CA PHE A 203 8.20 -15.81 30.41
C PHE A 203 9.55 -16.48 30.24
N PHE A 204 9.83 -17.48 31.08
CA PHE A 204 11.13 -18.11 31.21
C PHE A 204 11.10 -19.53 30.65
N PHE A 205 12.19 -19.92 30.02
CA PHE A 205 12.43 -21.27 29.54
C PHE A 205 13.93 -21.55 29.61
N ASN A 206 14.33 -22.80 29.74
CA ASN A 206 15.74 -23.18 29.76
C ASN A 206 16.06 -24.21 28.69
N ALA A 207 17.32 -24.23 28.27
CA ALA A 207 17.91 -25.34 27.55
C ALA A 207 18.90 -26.03 28.50
N VAL A 208 18.76 -27.35 28.70
CA VAL A 208 19.58 -28.14 29.60
C VAL A 208 20.24 -29.30 28.85
N LYS A 209 21.54 -29.48 29.08
CA LYS A 209 22.36 -30.61 28.64
C LYS A 209 23.21 -31.05 29.84
N GLU A 210 23.65 -32.30 29.90
CA GLU A 210 24.44 -32.79 31.04
C GLU A 210 25.59 -31.83 31.45
N GLY A 211 25.48 -31.23 32.64
CA GLY A 211 26.45 -30.27 33.17
C GLY A 211 26.35 -28.83 32.66
N ASP A 212 25.49 -28.52 31.67
CA ASP A 212 25.26 -27.17 31.15
C ASP A 212 23.78 -26.77 31.14
N SER A 213 23.51 -25.51 31.42
CA SER A 213 22.16 -24.97 31.42
C SER A 213 22.19 -23.50 31.03
N VAL A 214 21.34 -23.16 30.07
CA VAL A 214 21.13 -21.79 29.62
C VAL A 214 19.68 -21.41 29.86
N LEU A 215 19.48 -20.38 30.68
CA LEU A 215 18.18 -19.78 30.94
C LEU A 215 17.91 -18.70 29.90
N TYR A 216 16.69 -18.66 29.39
CA TYR A 216 16.17 -17.66 28.47
C TYR A 216 14.91 -17.01 29.02
N ALA A 217 14.62 -15.78 28.61
CA ALA A 217 13.32 -15.16 28.83
C ALA A 217 12.89 -14.22 27.70
N SER A 218 11.59 -14.16 27.46
CA SER A 218 10.91 -13.14 26.63
C SER A 218 9.96 -12.30 27.49
N ASP A 219 9.64 -11.10 27.01
CA ASP A 219 8.63 -10.21 27.58
C ASP A 219 7.20 -10.61 27.15
N ASP A 220 7.05 -11.46 26.12
CA ASP A 220 5.78 -11.91 25.52
C ASP A 220 5.62 -13.44 25.59
N GLU A 221 4.41 -13.89 25.94
CA GLU A 221 4.10 -15.32 26.11
C GLU A 221 4.09 -16.07 24.80
N ASN A 222 3.53 -15.46 23.74
CA ASN A 222 3.44 -16.08 22.43
C ASN A 222 4.83 -16.19 21.80
N GLU A 223 5.67 -15.16 21.93
CA GLU A 223 7.07 -15.22 21.50
C GLU A 223 7.82 -16.33 22.24
N SER A 224 7.67 -16.41 23.57
CA SER A 224 8.26 -17.50 24.37
C SER A 224 7.78 -18.88 23.90
N HIS A 225 6.49 -19.04 23.61
CA HIS A 225 5.94 -20.30 23.11
C HIS A 225 6.53 -20.69 21.75
N LEU A 226 6.63 -19.73 20.82
CA LEU A 226 7.22 -19.94 19.50
C LEU A 226 8.70 -20.36 19.61
N TRP A 227 9.48 -19.70 20.47
CA TRP A 227 10.87 -20.06 20.73
C TRP A 227 11.01 -21.47 21.28
N VAL A 228 10.22 -21.83 22.31
CA VAL A 228 10.26 -23.17 22.90
C VAL A 228 9.88 -24.24 21.87
N MET A 229 8.85 -24.00 21.04
CA MET A 229 8.46 -24.95 20.01
C MET A 229 9.50 -25.07 18.88
N ALA A 230 10.17 -23.98 18.51
CA ALA A 230 11.27 -24.01 17.54
C ALA A 230 12.48 -24.77 18.09
N MET A 231 12.88 -24.49 19.33
CA MET A 231 13.98 -25.19 20.01
C MET A 231 13.65 -26.66 20.27
N TYR A 232 12.40 -27.02 20.58
CA TYR A 232 11.94 -28.40 20.70
C TYR A 232 12.15 -29.19 19.40
N ARG A 233 11.78 -28.61 18.26
CA ARG A 233 12.01 -29.23 16.95
C ARG A 233 13.50 -29.35 16.63
N ALA A 234 14.28 -28.32 16.97
CA ALA A 234 15.70 -28.25 16.70
C ALA A 234 16.54 -29.22 17.56
N THR A 235 16.15 -29.43 18.81
CA THR A 235 16.81 -30.37 19.73
C THR A 235 16.45 -31.83 19.45
N GLY A 236 15.27 -32.09 18.86
CA GLY A 236 14.78 -33.44 18.63
C GLY A 236 14.48 -34.22 19.92
N GLN A 237 14.33 -33.52 21.06
CA GLN A 237 14.03 -34.16 22.34
C GLN A 237 12.74 -34.99 22.27
N SER A 238 12.71 -36.13 22.96
CA SER A 238 11.56 -37.04 22.92
C SER A 238 10.36 -36.54 23.72
N HIS A 239 10.61 -35.81 24.82
CA HIS A 239 9.54 -35.27 25.66
C HIS A 239 9.12 -33.89 25.16
N LYS A 240 7.81 -33.67 25.02
CA LYS A 240 7.29 -32.37 24.61
C LYS A 240 7.35 -31.38 25.79
N PRO A 241 7.81 -30.12 25.58
CA PRO A 241 7.80 -29.08 26.60
C PRO A 241 6.39 -28.86 27.15
N THR A 242 6.27 -28.73 28.47
CA THR A 242 4.96 -28.59 29.13
C THR A 242 4.77 -27.15 29.61
N PRO A 243 3.79 -26.40 29.07
CA PRO A 243 3.52 -25.05 29.55
C PRO A 243 3.20 -25.05 31.05
N LEU A 244 3.77 -24.11 31.79
CA LEU A 244 3.44 -23.94 33.19
C LEU A 244 1.99 -23.49 33.35
N ILE A 245 1.21 -24.23 34.13
CA ILE A 245 -0.15 -23.85 34.49
C ILE A 245 -0.05 -22.70 35.49
N GLN A 246 -0.11 -21.46 35.03
CA GLN A 246 -0.09 -20.30 35.92
C GLN A 246 -1.38 -20.22 36.74
N PRO A 247 -1.30 -20.09 38.08
CA PRO A 247 -2.41 -19.60 38.88
C PRO A 247 -2.73 -18.15 38.47
N GLN A 248 -4.02 -17.85 38.28
CA GLN A 248 -4.59 -16.57 37.85
C GLN A 248 -4.33 -15.38 38.80
N THR A 249 -3.07 -14.96 39.02
CA THR A 249 -2.78 -13.82 39.92
C THR A 249 -1.58 -12.98 39.48
N SER A 250 -1.72 -12.19 38.42
CA SER A 250 -1.06 -10.87 38.30
C SER A 250 -1.66 -10.08 37.13
N LYS A 251 -2.76 -9.37 37.41
CA LYS A 251 -3.50 -8.56 36.44
C LYS A 251 -2.79 -7.21 36.23
N ASN A 252 -1.97 -7.09 35.18
CA ASN A 252 -1.63 -5.78 34.62
C ASN A 252 -2.69 -5.37 33.57
N SER A 253 -3.30 -4.21 33.79
CA SER A 253 -4.59 -3.77 33.23
C SER A 253 -4.62 -3.53 31.72
N THR A 254 -3.47 -3.49 31.05
CA THR A 254 -3.39 -3.23 29.59
C THR A 254 -3.24 -4.51 28.77
N ILE A 255 -2.57 -5.53 29.32
CA ILE A 255 -2.36 -6.84 28.68
C ILE A 255 -3.56 -7.77 28.90
N SER A 256 -4.23 -7.64 30.05
CA SER A 256 -5.51 -8.33 30.32
C SER A 256 -6.60 -8.00 29.31
N ARG A 257 -6.53 -6.84 28.63
CA ARG A 257 -7.49 -6.49 27.58
C ARG A 257 -7.18 -7.23 26.29
N LEU A 258 -5.94 -7.19 25.82
CA LEU A 258 -5.52 -7.87 24.58
C LEU A 258 -5.59 -9.41 24.68
N GLN A 259 -5.12 -10.01 25.78
CA GLN A 259 -5.23 -11.47 25.99
C GLN A 259 -6.68 -11.89 26.22
N GLY A 260 -7.44 -11.08 26.96
CA GLY A 260 -8.87 -11.29 27.16
C GLY A 260 -9.68 -11.18 25.88
N ASP A 261 -9.29 -10.29 24.97
CA ASP A 261 -9.90 -10.12 23.66
C ASP A 261 -9.53 -11.26 22.71
N ALA A 262 -8.28 -11.75 22.74
CA ALA A 262 -7.85 -12.92 21.97
C ALA A 262 -8.57 -14.19 22.46
N ASP A 263 -8.60 -14.46 23.77
CA ASP A 263 -9.31 -15.61 24.35
C ASP A 263 -10.83 -15.49 24.17
N ARG A 264 -11.39 -14.27 24.21
CA ARG A 264 -12.80 -14.01 23.86
C ARG A 264 -13.04 -14.27 22.37
N ALA A 265 -12.16 -13.85 21.48
CA ALA A 265 -12.26 -14.09 20.04
C ALA A 265 -12.17 -15.60 19.71
N ARG A 266 -11.26 -16.35 20.35
CA ARG A 266 -11.21 -17.82 20.25
C ARG A 266 -12.51 -18.47 20.73
N LYS A 267 -13.08 -18.01 21.85
CA LYS A 267 -14.41 -18.47 22.31
C LYS A 267 -15.56 -18.16 21.34
N HIS A 268 -15.37 -17.19 20.44
CA HIS A 268 -16.28 -16.88 19.33
C HIS A 268 -15.89 -17.55 18.00
N GLY A 269 -14.94 -18.50 18.01
CA GLY A 269 -14.55 -19.28 16.83
C GLY A 269 -13.58 -18.57 15.88
N MET A 270 -12.85 -17.56 16.34
CA MET A 270 -11.92 -16.79 15.51
C MET A 270 -10.48 -17.34 15.50
N ASP A 271 -10.28 -18.60 15.92
CA ASP A 271 -8.96 -19.24 16.02
C ASP A 271 -8.17 -19.22 14.69
N GLU A 272 -8.86 -19.38 13.56
CA GLU A 272 -8.24 -19.35 12.23
C GLU A 272 -7.69 -17.96 11.88
N PHE A 273 -8.35 -16.87 12.31
CA PHE A 273 -7.88 -15.51 12.03
C PHE A 273 -6.68 -15.13 12.90
N ILE A 274 -6.63 -15.62 14.14
CA ILE A 274 -5.55 -15.35 15.09
C ILE A 274 -4.26 -16.09 14.68
N SER A 275 -4.40 -17.29 14.11
CA SER A 275 -3.27 -18.13 13.69
C SER A 275 -2.86 -17.93 12.22
N ALA A 276 -3.61 -17.14 11.47
CA ALA A 276 -3.34 -16.82 10.07
C ALA A 276 -2.07 -15.99 9.91
N ASP A 277 -1.16 -16.44 9.04
CA ASP A 277 0.05 -15.71 8.65
C ASP A 277 -0.29 -14.64 7.60
N PRO A 278 -0.21 -13.34 7.93
CA PRO A 278 -0.60 -12.27 7.00
C PRO A 278 0.14 -12.35 5.67
N CYS A 279 1.42 -12.73 5.67
CA CYS A 279 2.28 -12.72 4.49
C CYS A 279 1.86 -13.72 3.40
N LYS A 280 1.02 -14.70 3.74
CA LYS A 280 0.53 -15.72 2.79
C LYS A 280 -0.72 -15.29 2.02
N PHE A 281 -1.34 -14.17 2.39
CA PHE A 281 -2.57 -13.72 1.77
C PHE A 281 -2.33 -12.78 0.58
N ASN A 282 -3.25 -12.83 -0.39
CA ASN A 282 -3.28 -11.83 -1.44
C ASN A 282 -3.87 -10.52 -0.91
N HIS A 283 -2.99 -9.66 -0.41
CA HIS A 283 -3.38 -8.37 0.17
C HIS A 283 -4.02 -7.41 -0.83
N HIS A 284 -3.82 -7.58 -2.14
CA HIS A 284 -4.52 -6.77 -3.15
C HIS A 284 -6.03 -7.07 -3.14
N THR A 285 -6.40 -8.35 -3.16
CA THR A 285 -7.81 -8.76 -3.11
C THR A 285 -8.45 -8.41 -1.77
N LEU A 286 -7.76 -8.69 -0.66
CA LEU A 286 -8.26 -8.34 0.68
C LEU A 286 -8.46 -6.83 0.85
N PHE A 287 -7.51 -6.04 0.37
CA PHE A 287 -7.62 -4.58 0.39
C PHE A 287 -8.79 -4.09 -0.45
N ARG A 288 -9.00 -4.67 -1.64
CA ARG A 288 -10.16 -4.36 -2.47
C ARG A 288 -11.45 -4.60 -1.67
N THR A 289 -11.63 -5.78 -1.09
CA THR A 289 -12.81 -6.09 -0.27
C THR A 289 -12.97 -5.10 0.88
N LEU A 290 -11.91 -4.81 1.62
CA LEU A 290 -11.92 -3.84 2.71
C LEU A 290 -12.36 -2.45 2.24
N GLN A 291 -11.80 -1.96 1.13
CA GLN A 291 -12.13 -0.67 0.55
C GLN A 291 -13.58 -0.62 0.07
N THR A 292 -14.03 -1.63 -0.67
CA THR A 292 -15.41 -1.75 -1.17
C THR A 292 -16.41 -1.73 -0.02
N THR A 293 -16.22 -2.56 1.01
CA THR A 293 -17.12 -2.59 2.17
C THR A 293 -17.08 -1.30 2.97
N THR A 294 -15.92 -0.65 3.09
CA THR A 294 -15.80 0.67 3.74
C THR A 294 -16.57 1.74 2.97
N LEU A 295 -16.54 1.69 1.64
CA LEU A 295 -17.28 2.61 0.78
C LEU A 295 -18.79 2.38 0.91
N ASP A 296 -19.24 1.12 0.87
CA ASP A 296 -20.65 0.79 1.01
C ASP A 296 -21.20 1.26 2.38
N TYR A 297 -20.43 1.05 3.46
CA TYR A 297 -20.76 1.60 4.77
C TYR A 297 -20.87 3.13 4.76
N ARG A 298 -19.98 3.81 4.03
CA ARG A 298 -19.99 5.26 3.93
C ARG A 298 -21.15 5.82 3.14
N LEU A 299 -21.52 5.16 2.05
CA LEU A 299 -22.63 5.58 1.19
C LEU A 299 -24.00 5.37 1.85
N ASN A 300 -24.09 4.56 2.92
CA ASN A 300 -25.27 4.51 3.77
C ASN A 300 -25.50 5.79 4.57
N ASP A 301 -24.52 6.71 4.63
CA ASP A 301 -24.70 8.08 5.09
C ASP A 301 -24.87 9.00 3.86
N PRO A 302 -26.13 9.29 3.45
CA PRO A 302 -26.44 9.90 2.17
C PRO A 302 -26.07 11.39 2.06
N TYR A 303 -25.76 12.07 3.17
CA TYR A 303 -25.53 13.52 3.17
C TYR A 303 -24.06 13.93 3.30
N CYS A 304 -23.20 13.09 3.87
CA CYS A 304 -21.84 13.49 4.23
C CYS A 304 -20.74 12.80 3.43
N SER A 305 -20.99 11.65 2.82
CA SER A 305 -19.93 10.90 2.15
C SER A 305 -19.77 11.32 0.69
N LEU A 306 -20.83 11.27 -0.14
CA LEU A 306 -20.72 11.44 -1.60
C LEU A 306 -19.58 10.60 -2.22
N GLY A 307 -19.26 9.47 -1.59
CA GLY A 307 -18.11 8.61 -1.91
C GLY A 307 -16.83 8.88 -1.10
N TRP A 308 -16.65 10.05 -0.49
CA TRP A 308 -15.47 10.37 0.34
C TRP A 308 -15.38 9.52 1.61
N PHE A 309 -14.17 9.03 1.87
CA PHE A 309 -13.80 8.42 3.15
C PHE A 309 -13.51 9.50 4.21
N SER A 310 -13.76 9.21 5.49
CA SER A 310 -13.26 10.08 6.58
C SER A 310 -11.74 10.11 6.61
N PRO A 311 -11.14 11.17 7.18
CA PRO A 311 -9.73 11.18 7.55
C PRO A 311 -9.27 9.92 8.31
N GLY A 312 -10.07 9.43 9.26
CA GLY A 312 -9.76 8.21 10.01
C GLY A 312 -9.77 6.93 9.15
N GLN A 313 -10.70 6.80 8.21
CA GLN A 313 -10.73 5.67 7.29
C GLN A 313 -9.59 5.74 6.28
N VAL A 314 -9.30 6.93 5.74
CA VAL A 314 -8.15 7.15 4.87
C VAL A 314 -6.87 6.73 5.58
N PHE A 315 -6.69 7.17 6.84
CA PHE A 315 -5.53 6.77 7.64
C PHE A 315 -5.40 5.24 7.79
N VAL A 316 -6.50 4.54 8.10
CA VAL A 316 -6.49 3.08 8.24
C VAL A 316 -6.16 2.39 6.91
N LEU A 317 -6.75 2.85 5.81
CA LEU A 317 -6.47 2.31 4.48
C LEU A 317 -5.02 2.57 4.05
N ASP A 318 -4.50 3.76 4.32
CA ASP A 318 -3.12 4.16 4.04
C ASP A 318 -2.12 3.31 4.83
N GLU A 319 -2.39 3.10 6.12
CA GLU A 319 -1.56 2.27 7.00
C GLU A 319 -1.59 0.80 6.54
N TYR A 320 -2.74 0.27 6.10
CA TYR A 320 -2.82 -1.06 5.51
C TYR A 320 -1.97 -1.16 4.23
N CYS A 321 -2.09 -0.20 3.32
CA CYS A 321 -1.29 -0.16 2.09
C CYS A 321 0.20 -0.13 2.39
N ALA A 322 0.62 0.69 3.37
CA ALA A 322 2.01 0.81 3.79
C ALA A 322 2.55 -0.47 4.44
N ARG A 323 1.73 -1.19 5.22
CA ARG A 323 2.11 -2.42 5.90
C ARG A 323 2.23 -3.62 4.96
N TYR A 324 1.31 -3.74 4.02
CA TYR A 324 1.16 -4.94 3.18
C TYR A 324 1.51 -4.73 1.71
N GLY A 325 2.10 -3.60 1.35
CA GLY A 325 2.65 -3.34 0.02
C GLY A 325 1.60 -3.16 -1.09
N VAL A 326 0.38 -2.74 -0.76
CA VAL A 326 -0.66 -2.49 -1.78
C VAL A 326 -0.40 -1.17 -2.48
N ARG A 327 -0.12 -1.23 -3.79
CA ARG A 327 0.23 -0.05 -4.60
C ARG A 327 -0.93 0.97 -4.67
N SER A 328 -0.60 2.26 -4.51
CA SER A 328 -1.58 3.36 -4.55
C SER A 328 -2.37 3.44 -5.87
N CYS A 329 -1.75 3.11 -7.00
CA CYS A 329 -2.45 3.06 -8.30
C CYS A 329 -3.52 1.95 -8.32
N TYR A 330 -3.23 0.76 -7.78
CA TYR A 330 -4.22 -0.32 -7.67
C TYR A 330 -5.39 0.08 -6.77
N ARG A 331 -5.11 0.76 -5.65
CA ARG A 331 -6.13 1.33 -4.77
C ARG A 331 -7.04 2.31 -5.50
N HIS A 332 -6.49 3.27 -6.25
CA HIS A 332 -7.30 4.25 -6.96
C HIS A 332 -8.06 3.63 -8.14
N LEU A 333 -7.53 2.58 -8.78
CA LEU A 333 -8.27 1.84 -9.80
C LEU A 333 -9.45 1.06 -9.24
N CYS A 334 -9.27 0.34 -8.12
CA CYS A 334 -10.36 -0.36 -7.45
C CYS A 334 -11.42 0.63 -6.95
N TYR A 335 -10.96 1.76 -6.40
CA TYR A 335 -11.84 2.81 -5.94
C TYR A 335 -12.63 3.44 -7.09
N LEU A 336 -11.99 3.74 -8.22
CA LEU A 336 -12.65 4.32 -9.38
C LEU A 336 -13.66 3.36 -9.99
N HIS A 337 -13.30 2.08 -10.14
CA HIS A 337 -14.24 1.03 -10.52
C HIS A 337 -15.45 1.02 -9.58
N ASP A 338 -15.18 1.07 -8.28
CA ASP A 338 -16.23 1.04 -7.29
C ASP A 338 -17.15 2.26 -7.41
N LEU A 339 -16.60 3.48 -7.46
CA LEU A 339 -17.36 4.72 -7.62
C LEU A 339 -18.21 4.72 -8.89
N LEU A 340 -17.68 4.21 -10.01
CA LEU A 340 -18.42 4.08 -11.27
C LEU A 340 -19.60 3.12 -11.15
N ASP A 341 -19.44 1.95 -10.51
CA ASP A 341 -20.54 1.00 -10.28
C ASP A 341 -21.72 1.63 -9.51
N ARG A 342 -21.43 2.59 -8.61
CA ARG A 342 -22.46 3.26 -7.81
C ARG A 342 -23.06 4.44 -8.55
N ALA A 343 -22.24 5.19 -9.28
CA ALA A 343 -22.70 6.28 -10.13
C ALA A 343 -23.62 5.79 -11.25
N GLU A 344 -23.33 4.64 -11.87
CA GLU A 344 -24.20 3.98 -12.86
C GLU A 344 -25.55 3.55 -12.26
N LYS A 345 -25.59 3.22 -10.96
CA LYS A 345 -26.83 2.94 -10.21
C LYS A 345 -27.55 4.20 -9.73
N SER A 346 -27.18 5.37 -10.25
CA SER A 346 -27.74 6.68 -9.87
C SER A 346 -27.55 7.04 -8.40
N ILE A 347 -26.55 6.48 -7.72
CA ILE A 347 -26.12 6.94 -6.40
C ILE A 347 -25.29 8.21 -6.59
N MET A 348 -25.58 9.25 -5.81
CA MET A 348 -24.86 10.52 -5.90
C MET A 348 -23.42 10.36 -5.39
N ILE A 349 -22.46 10.50 -6.31
CA ILE A 349 -21.03 10.50 -6.04
C ILE A 349 -20.47 11.87 -6.41
N ASP A 350 -19.57 12.41 -5.58
CA ASP A 350 -18.89 13.67 -5.86
C ASP A 350 -18.03 13.53 -7.13
N PRO A 351 -18.30 14.30 -8.20
CA PRO A 351 -17.49 14.28 -9.40
C PRO A 351 -16.01 14.57 -9.09
N THR A 352 -15.70 15.51 -8.20
CA THR A 352 -14.32 15.89 -7.85
C THR A 352 -13.48 14.69 -7.42
N LEU A 353 -14.09 13.72 -6.74
CA LEU A 353 -13.45 12.49 -6.28
C LEU A 353 -13.06 11.56 -7.44
N ILE A 354 -13.97 11.40 -8.41
CA ILE A 354 -13.74 10.64 -9.65
C ILE A 354 -12.59 11.30 -10.43
N HIS A 355 -12.62 12.64 -10.54
CA HIS A 355 -11.60 13.42 -11.23
C HIS A 355 -10.22 13.24 -10.59
N TYR A 356 -10.14 13.36 -9.26
CA TYR A 356 -8.89 13.16 -8.52
C TYR A 356 -8.35 11.74 -8.71
N SER A 357 -9.21 10.74 -8.54
CA SER A 357 -8.82 9.32 -8.63
C SER A 357 -8.37 8.94 -10.04
N TYR A 358 -9.08 9.41 -11.06
CA TYR A 358 -8.69 9.19 -12.45
C TYR A 358 -7.39 9.93 -12.79
N ALA A 359 -7.23 11.20 -12.39
CA ALA A 359 -6.00 11.95 -12.64
C ALA A 359 -4.78 11.27 -12.02
N PHE A 360 -4.92 10.72 -10.80
CA PHE A 360 -3.88 9.93 -10.15
C PHE A 360 -3.54 8.65 -10.94
N CYS A 361 -4.55 7.90 -11.40
CA CYS A 361 -4.34 6.70 -12.21
C CYS A 361 -3.71 7.05 -13.57
N ALA A 362 -4.21 8.08 -14.24
CA ALA A 362 -3.73 8.53 -15.54
C ALA A 362 -2.27 9.00 -15.47
N SER A 363 -1.87 9.74 -14.42
CA SER A 363 -0.47 10.15 -14.25
C SER A 363 0.47 8.96 -14.02
N HIS A 364 -0.03 7.88 -13.44
CA HIS A 364 0.73 6.65 -13.20
C HIS A 364 0.86 5.75 -14.44
N VAL A 365 -0.18 5.69 -15.27
CA VAL A 365 -0.21 4.87 -16.49
C VAL A 365 0.51 5.56 -17.65
N HIS A 366 0.41 6.89 -17.74
CA HIS A 366 0.85 7.64 -18.91
C HIS A 366 2.07 8.53 -18.67
N GLY A 367 2.47 8.85 -17.43
CA GLY A 367 3.79 9.46 -17.19
C GLY A 367 4.89 8.58 -17.81
N ASN A 368 6.01 9.18 -18.23
CA ASN A 368 7.17 8.61 -18.97
C ASN A 368 7.82 7.33 -18.35
N ARG A 369 7.00 6.33 -18.08
CA ARG A 369 7.19 5.13 -17.28
C ARG A 369 6.81 3.90 -18.13
N SER A 370 7.02 4.01 -19.44
CA SER A 370 6.84 2.95 -20.42
C SER A 370 7.77 1.75 -20.18
N TYR A 371 8.82 1.91 -19.36
CA TYR A 371 9.66 0.78 -18.94
C TYR A 371 9.06 -0.03 -17.77
N LEU A 372 7.94 0.39 -17.18
CA LEU A 372 7.31 -0.31 -16.05
C LEU A 372 6.13 -1.22 -16.42
N CYS A 373 5.94 -1.46 -17.72
CA CYS A 373 5.06 -2.53 -18.23
C CYS A 373 5.83 -3.68 -18.88
N ASP A 374 7.15 -3.75 -18.68
CA ASP A 374 8.00 -4.84 -19.16
C ASP A 374 8.76 -5.48 -17.98
N TYR A 375 8.03 -5.84 -16.91
CA TYR A 375 8.56 -6.78 -15.92
C TYR A 375 8.49 -8.18 -16.54
N LYS A 376 9.44 -8.48 -17.45
CA LYS A 376 9.83 -9.87 -17.74
C LYS A 376 10.46 -10.44 -16.47
N VAL A 377 9.61 -10.88 -15.54
CA VAL A 377 9.95 -11.96 -14.63
C VAL A 377 10.25 -13.15 -15.55
N LYS A 378 11.53 -13.53 -15.66
CA LYS A 378 11.90 -14.85 -16.19
C LYS A 378 11.30 -15.89 -15.24
N GLY A 379 10.07 -16.31 -15.53
CA GLY A 379 9.29 -17.27 -14.78
C GLY A 379 7.87 -17.31 -15.33
N GLU A 380 7.48 -18.44 -15.91
CA GLU A 380 6.34 -18.65 -16.81
C GLU A 380 4.92 -18.50 -16.20
N HIS A 381 4.70 -17.67 -15.17
CA HIS A 381 3.39 -17.60 -14.49
C HIS A 381 2.79 -16.21 -14.20
N ASN A 382 3.40 -15.09 -14.62
CA ASN A 382 2.89 -13.73 -14.31
C ASN A 382 2.28 -12.93 -15.47
N SER A 383 2.20 -13.50 -16.68
CA SER A 383 1.63 -12.81 -17.86
C SER A 383 0.15 -12.45 -17.73
N THR A 384 -0.58 -13.08 -16.79
CA THR A 384 -2.02 -12.85 -16.60
C THR A 384 -2.32 -11.58 -15.80
N PHE A 385 -1.50 -11.21 -14.82
CA PHE A 385 -1.82 -10.10 -13.89
C PHE A 385 -1.62 -8.71 -14.52
N GLU A 386 -0.58 -8.54 -15.32
CA GLU A 386 -0.34 -7.29 -16.07
C GLU A 386 -1.36 -7.09 -17.19
N HIS A 387 -1.72 -8.15 -17.90
CA HIS A 387 -2.79 -8.12 -18.90
C HIS A 387 -4.12 -7.73 -18.25
N VAL A 388 -4.49 -8.38 -17.13
CA VAL A 388 -5.72 -8.06 -16.38
C VAL A 388 -5.73 -6.61 -15.86
N LYS A 389 -4.59 -6.07 -15.43
CA LYS A 389 -4.49 -4.67 -14.98
C LYS A 389 -4.71 -3.69 -16.14
N ASN A 390 -4.05 -3.91 -17.27
CA ASN A 390 -4.20 -3.04 -18.44
C ASN A 390 -5.61 -3.13 -19.05
N THR A 391 -6.21 -4.32 -19.09
CA THR A 391 -7.61 -4.49 -19.49
C THR A 391 -8.57 -3.72 -18.57
N LYS A 392 -8.37 -3.79 -17.25
CA LYS A 392 -9.21 -3.06 -16.27
C LYS A 392 -9.07 -1.54 -16.40
N VAL A 393 -7.88 -1.02 -16.69
CA VAL A 393 -7.69 0.42 -16.91
C VAL A 393 -8.47 0.89 -18.15
N ILE A 394 -8.41 0.13 -19.24
CA ILE A 394 -9.13 0.43 -20.47
C ILE A 394 -10.65 0.36 -20.26
N GLU A 395 -11.12 -0.67 -19.55
CA GLU A 395 -12.52 -0.84 -19.20
C GLU A 395 -13.04 0.34 -18.35
N ILE A 396 -12.32 0.70 -17.28
CA ILE A 396 -12.67 1.83 -16.40
C ILE A 396 -12.65 3.15 -17.19
N LYS A 397 -11.69 3.32 -18.10
CA LYS A 397 -11.59 4.50 -18.98
C LYS A 397 -12.84 4.63 -19.87
N GLU A 398 -13.27 3.54 -20.50
CA GLU A 398 -14.46 3.56 -21.36
C GLU A 398 -15.75 3.79 -20.54
N ARG A 399 -15.88 3.13 -19.39
CA ARG A 399 -17.03 3.35 -18.49
C ARG A 399 -17.11 4.81 -18.03
N LEU A 400 -15.98 5.40 -17.66
CA LEU A 400 -15.91 6.81 -17.30
C LEU A 400 -16.26 7.74 -18.47
N ARG A 401 -15.81 7.42 -19.70
CA ARG A 401 -16.18 8.16 -20.92
C ARG A 401 -17.69 8.19 -21.12
N ILE A 402 -18.34 7.03 -21.08
CA ILE A 402 -19.79 6.91 -21.24
C ILE A 402 -20.54 7.71 -20.15
N LEU A 403 -20.07 7.63 -18.91
CA LEU A 403 -20.68 8.36 -17.80
C LEU A 403 -20.56 9.88 -17.98
N LEU A 404 -19.41 10.37 -18.42
CA LEU A 404 -19.19 11.80 -18.70
C LEU A 404 -20.03 12.29 -19.88
N GLU A 405 -20.11 11.52 -20.97
CA GLU A 405 -20.99 11.83 -22.10
C GLU A 405 -22.46 11.94 -21.67
N ASN A 406 -22.91 11.05 -20.78
CA ASN A 406 -24.25 11.09 -20.23
C ASN A 406 -24.48 12.33 -19.34
N GLN A 407 -23.52 12.68 -18.47
CA GLN A 407 -23.58 13.88 -17.64
C GLN A 407 -23.59 15.17 -18.47
N ILE A 408 -22.83 15.22 -19.56
CA ILE A 408 -22.79 16.37 -20.48
C ILE A 408 -24.08 16.44 -21.29
N THR A 409 -24.65 15.31 -21.74
CA THR A 409 -25.95 15.30 -22.44
C THR A 409 -27.08 15.77 -21.53
N HIS A 410 -27.03 15.43 -20.25
CA HIS A 410 -28.02 15.82 -19.24
C HIS A 410 -27.54 16.95 -18.33
N PHE A 411 -26.71 17.88 -18.83
CA PHE A 411 -26.04 18.89 -18.01
C PHE A 411 -27.00 19.74 -17.16
N ARG A 412 -28.23 20.00 -17.64
CA ARG A 412 -29.27 20.72 -16.88
C ARG A 412 -29.75 19.99 -15.64
N TYR A 413 -29.68 18.66 -15.64
CA TYR A 413 -30.14 17.79 -14.55
C TYR A 413 -29.00 17.37 -13.64
N CYS A 414 -27.84 17.06 -14.23
CA CYS A 414 -26.64 16.72 -13.47
C CYS A 414 -26.01 17.94 -12.79
N PHE A 415 -26.18 19.13 -13.37
CA PHE A 415 -25.66 20.40 -12.84
C PHE A 415 -26.77 21.47 -12.86
N PRO A 416 -27.78 21.39 -11.99
CA PRO A 416 -28.91 22.33 -12.01
C PRO A 416 -28.42 23.76 -11.79
N PHE A 417 -28.78 24.68 -12.69
CA PHE A 417 -28.38 26.09 -12.69
C PHE A 417 -26.86 26.29 -12.58
N GLY A 418 -26.07 25.40 -13.20
CA GLY A 418 -24.61 25.46 -13.16
C GLY A 418 -24.00 25.13 -11.79
N ARG A 419 -24.78 24.53 -10.88
CA ARG A 419 -24.31 24.18 -9.53
C ARG A 419 -23.96 22.69 -9.40
N PRO A 420 -22.92 22.34 -8.63
CA PRO A 420 -21.97 23.25 -7.98
C PRO A 420 -21.09 23.99 -9.00
N GLU A 421 -20.70 25.22 -8.67
CA GLU A 421 -19.99 26.13 -9.58
C GLU A 421 -18.68 25.48 -10.09
N GLY A 422 -18.47 25.49 -11.41
CA GLY A 422 -17.29 24.91 -12.04
C GLY A 422 -17.31 23.37 -12.21
N ALA A 423 -18.35 22.67 -11.73
CA ALA A 423 -18.43 21.21 -11.84
C ALA A 423 -18.60 20.73 -13.28
N LEU A 424 -19.37 21.45 -14.11
CA LEU A 424 -19.52 21.15 -15.53
C LEU A 424 -18.20 21.35 -16.29
N LYS A 425 -17.50 22.47 -16.05
CA LYS A 425 -16.16 22.71 -16.62
C LYS A 425 -15.13 21.68 -16.16
N ALA A 426 -15.20 21.24 -14.90
CA ALA A 426 -14.40 20.12 -14.44
C ALA A 426 -14.71 18.86 -15.25
N ALA A 427 -15.99 18.48 -15.40
CA ALA A 427 -16.45 17.32 -16.17
C ALA A 427 -15.94 17.35 -17.63
N LEU A 428 -16.03 18.50 -18.29
CA LEU A 428 -15.47 18.71 -19.63
C LEU A 428 -13.95 18.53 -19.68
N SER A 429 -13.24 19.07 -18.69
CA SER A 429 -11.78 18.91 -18.57
C SER A 429 -11.37 17.45 -18.30
N LEU A 430 -12.19 16.66 -17.59
CA LEU A 430 -11.93 15.24 -17.42
C LEU A 430 -12.24 14.45 -18.67
N LEU A 431 -13.31 14.78 -19.40
CA LEU A 431 -13.59 14.15 -20.69
C LEU A 431 -12.41 14.33 -21.65
N GLU A 432 -11.85 15.54 -21.74
CA GLU A 432 -10.64 15.80 -22.52
C GLU A 432 -9.48 14.87 -22.11
N ARG A 433 -9.22 14.74 -20.80
CA ARG A 433 -8.18 13.83 -20.29
C ARG A 433 -8.46 12.35 -20.56
N VAL A 434 -9.73 11.95 -20.51
CA VAL A 434 -10.17 10.58 -20.82
C VAL A 434 -10.00 10.29 -22.31
N LEU A 435 -10.14 11.29 -23.18
CA LEU A 435 -9.92 11.14 -24.63
C LEU A 435 -8.45 11.14 -25.03
N MET A 436 -7.52 11.49 -24.13
CA MET A 436 -6.08 11.42 -24.42
C MET A 436 -5.65 9.97 -24.71
N LYS A 437 -4.86 9.79 -25.77
CA LYS A 437 -4.28 8.49 -26.14
C LYS A 437 -3.06 8.15 -25.28
N ASP A 438 -2.24 9.16 -24.98
CA ASP A 438 -1.08 9.10 -24.07
C ASP A 438 -0.81 10.51 -23.47
N VAL A 439 0.09 10.62 -22.48
CA VAL A 439 0.37 11.91 -21.79
C VAL A 439 1.16 12.91 -22.63
N MET A 440 1.82 12.45 -23.69
CA MET A 440 2.60 13.33 -24.57
C MET A 440 1.76 13.89 -25.72
N THR A 441 0.62 13.26 -26.01
CA THR A 441 -0.28 13.62 -27.10
C THR A 441 -1.64 14.02 -26.53
N PRO A 442 -1.89 15.32 -26.34
CA PRO A 442 -3.22 15.83 -26.02
C PRO A 442 -4.26 15.29 -27.01
N ALA A 443 -5.48 15.04 -26.54
CA ALA A 443 -6.57 14.69 -27.42
C ALA A 443 -6.71 15.77 -28.50
N PRO A 444 -6.84 15.42 -29.79
CA PRO A 444 -7.06 16.41 -30.83
C PRO A 444 -8.27 17.27 -30.46
N HIS A 445 -8.13 18.60 -30.47
CA HIS A 445 -9.23 19.51 -30.15
C HIS A 445 -10.48 19.23 -31.02
N GLU A 446 -10.28 18.76 -32.25
CA GLU A 446 -11.36 18.36 -33.15
C GLU A 446 -12.12 17.11 -32.65
N GLU A 447 -11.44 16.13 -32.06
CA GLU A 447 -12.06 14.93 -31.48
C GLU A 447 -12.89 15.29 -30.25
N VAL A 448 -12.34 16.12 -29.36
CA VAL A 448 -13.03 16.61 -28.16
C VAL A 448 -14.28 17.43 -28.55
N ARG A 449 -14.14 18.35 -29.51
CA ARG A 449 -15.26 19.13 -30.04
C ARG A 449 -16.32 18.27 -30.71
N ALA A 450 -15.93 17.24 -31.46
CA ALA A 450 -16.89 16.33 -32.10
C ALA A 450 -17.74 15.58 -31.07
N VAL A 451 -17.13 15.09 -30.00
CA VAL A 451 -17.86 14.41 -28.90
C VAL A 451 -18.79 15.40 -28.19
N ILE A 452 -18.31 16.59 -27.83
CA ILE A 452 -19.11 17.60 -27.15
C ILE A 452 -20.28 18.06 -28.02
N LYS A 453 -20.03 18.33 -29.31
CA LYS A 453 -21.07 18.70 -30.27
C LYS A 453 -22.18 17.64 -30.32
N LYS A 454 -21.81 16.35 -30.40
CA LYS A 454 -22.77 15.25 -30.38
C LYS A 454 -23.56 15.21 -29.06
N CYS A 455 -22.90 15.42 -27.92
CA CYS A 455 -23.59 15.51 -26.63
C CYS A 455 -24.56 16.69 -26.56
N LEU A 456 -24.19 17.86 -27.09
CA LEU A 456 -25.03 19.06 -27.11
C LEU A 456 -26.21 18.93 -28.09
N GLU A 457 -26.02 18.30 -29.25
CA GLU A 457 -27.11 17.96 -30.19
C GLU A 457 -28.12 17.01 -29.53
N ASN A 458 -27.64 15.97 -28.85
CA ASN A 458 -28.48 15.08 -28.07
C ASN A 458 -29.17 15.79 -26.90
N ALA A 459 -28.46 16.69 -26.20
CA ALA A 459 -29.03 17.49 -25.12
C ALA A 459 -30.15 18.40 -25.63
N ALA A 460 -29.97 19.02 -26.80
CA ALA A 460 -30.99 19.82 -27.46
C ALA A 460 -32.22 18.96 -27.76
N LEU A 461 -32.03 17.77 -28.34
CA LEU A 461 -33.13 16.83 -28.60
C LEU A 461 -33.88 16.49 -27.31
N VAL A 462 -33.19 16.05 -26.24
CA VAL A 462 -33.82 15.70 -24.95
C VAL A 462 -34.57 16.88 -24.34
N ASN A 463 -33.99 18.08 -24.41
CA ASN A 463 -34.60 19.30 -23.87
C ASN A 463 -35.85 19.71 -24.65
N TYR A 464 -35.78 19.73 -25.99
CA TYR A 464 -36.93 20.09 -26.82
C TYR A 464 -38.04 19.05 -26.77
N THR A 465 -37.70 17.75 -26.70
CA THR A 465 -38.70 16.69 -26.49
C THR A 465 -39.44 16.89 -25.17
N ARG A 466 -38.74 17.21 -24.07
CA ARG A 466 -39.41 17.51 -22.79
C ARG A 466 -40.26 18.78 -22.83
N ILE A 467 -39.80 19.84 -23.48
CA ILE A 467 -40.62 21.04 -23.67
C ILE A 467 -41.87 20.69 -24.48
N SER A 468 -41.75 19.89 -25.54
CA SER A 468 -42.91 19.47 -26.33
C SER A 468 -43.91 18.62 -25.52
N GLU A 469 -43.43 17.77 -24.63
CA GLU A 469 -44.27 17.00 -23.69
C GLU A 469 -44.95 17.90 -22.66
N GLN A 470 -44.22 18.89 -22.10
CA GLN A 470 -44.76 19.85 -21.13
C GLN A 470 -45.82 20.77 -21.74
N ALA A 471 -45.59 21.20 -22.99
CA ALA A 471 -46.52 21.99 -23.78
C ALA A 471 -47.67 21.14 -24.37
N LYS A 472 -47.64 19.81 -24.20
CA LYS A 472 -48.64 18.86 -24.71
C LYS A 472 -48.97 19.07 -26.20
N ILE A 473 -47.93 19.15 -27.04
CA ILE A 473 -48.08 19.44 -28.47
C ILE A 473 -49.02 18.44 -29.19
N GLU A 474 -49.03 17.18 -28.78
CA GLU A 474 -49.94 16.16 -29.33
C GLU A 474 -51.42 16.50 -29.07
N ASP A 475 -51.75 17.10 -27.92
CA ASP A 475 -53.12 17.57 -27.62
C ASP A 475 -53.49 18.80 -28.47
N ILE A 476 -52.52 19.62 -28.89
CA ILE A 476 -52.73 20.81 -29.74
C ILE A 476 -53.02 20.40 -31.20
N GLU A 477 -52.34 19.36 -31.70
CA GLU A 477 -52.55 18.85 -33.06
C GLU A 477 -53.82 17.98 -33.19
N MET A 478 -54.18 17.22 -32.16
CA MET A 478 -55.35 16.32 -32.18
C MET A 478 -56.68 17.02 -31.84
N ASP A 479 -56.66 18.24 -31.31
CA ASP A 479 -57.87 19.03 -31.07
C ASP A 479 -58.33 19.75 -32.36
N GLU A 480 -59.10 19.04 -33.19
CA GLU A 480 -59.79 19.60 -34.36
C GLU A 480 -60.85 20.67 -33.98
N SER A 481 -61.22 20.78 -32.69
CA SER A 481 -62.20 21.74 -32.19
C SER A 481 -61.59 23.05 -31.64
N ALA A 482 -60.27 23.13 -31.51
CA ALA A 482 -59.58 24.33 -31.04
C ALA A 482 -59.59 25.45 -32.09
N SER A 483 -59.96 26.66 -31.67
CA SER A 483 -59.98 27.83 -32.54
C SER A 483 -58.57 28.18 -33.05
N PRO A 484 -58.43 28.77 -34.26
CA PRO A 484 -57.13 29.20 -34.78
C PRO A 484 -56.39 30.17 -33.84
N SER A 485 -57.12 30.98 -33.06
CA SER A 485 -56.54 31.86 -32.04
C SER A 485 -55.86 31.08 -30.92
N LYS A 486 -56.51 30.03 -30.42
CA LYS A 486 -55.98 29.20 -29.34
C LYS A 486 -54.73 28.43 -29.80
N LYS A 487 -54.75 27.87 -31.02
CA LYS A 487 -53.56 27.21 -31.60
C LYS A 487 -52.37 28.17 -31.76
N LEU A 488 -52.64 29.43 -32.12
CA LEU A 488 -51.61 30.46 -32.22
C LEU A 488 -51.05 30.84 -30.85
N GLU A 489 -51.91 30.96 -29.83
CA GLU A 489 -51.51 31.21 -28.44
C GLU A 489 -50.66 30.05 -27.89
N ASP A 490 -51.05 28.81 -28.14
CA ASP A 490 -50.30 27.62 -27.69
C ASP A 490 -48.93 27.52 -28.39
N LEU A 491 -48.86 27.83 -29.69
CA LEU A 491 -47.59 27.94 -30.43
C LEU A 491 -46.71 29.09 -29.95
N ALA A 492 -47.31 30.24 -29.61
CA ALA A 492 -46.59 31.37 -29.04
C ALA A 492 -46.02 31.00 -27.65
N HIS A 493 -46.80 30.31 -26.83
CA HIS A 493 -46.36 29.83 -25.52
C HIS A 493 -45.20 28.81 -25.63
N LEU A 494 -45.27 27.90 -26.60
CA LEU A 494 -44.15 26.99 -26.89
C LEU A 494 -42.88 27.74 -27.31
N ALA A 495 -43.02 28.79 -28.12
CA ALA A 495 -41.90 29.63 -28.54
C ALA A 495 -41.29 30.36 -27.33
N GLU A 496 -42.10 30.89 -26.41
CA GLU A 496 -41.64 31.49 -25.15
C GLU A 496 -40.85 30.49 -24.31
N LEU A 497 -41.35 29.26 -24.11
CA LEU A 497 -40.65 28.21 -23.37
C LEU A 497 -39.29 27.85 -24.01
N CYS A 498 -39.21 27.84 -25.34
CA CYS A 498 -37.95 27.65 -26.06
C CYS A 498 -36.97 28.81 -25.84
N VAL A 499 -37.46 30.06 -25.86
CA VAL A 499 -36.66 31.25 -25.59
C VAL A 499 -36.13 31.24 -24.17
N ASP A 500 -36.98 30.96 -23.18
CA ASP A 500 -36.60 30.85 -21.77
C ASP A 500 -35.55 29.76 -21.55
N LEU A 501 -35.70 28.60 -22.23
CA LEU A 501 -34.70 27.54 -22.19
C LEU A 501 -33.35 28.00 -22.73
N LEU A 502 -33.32 28.69 -23.88
CA LEU A 502 -32.10 29.19 -24.47
C LEU A 502 -31.46 30.26 -23.59
N GLN A 503 -32.26 31.15 -23.01
CA GLN A 503 -31.78 32.18 -22.10
C GLN A 503 -31.18 31.55 -20.83
N GLN A 504 -31.87 30.60 -20.20
CA GLN A 504 -31.33 29.88 -19.03
C GLN A 504 -30.05 29.10 -19.36
N ASN A 505 -29.98 28.51 -20.56
CA ASN A 505 -28.77 27.83 -21.00
C ASN A 505 -27.60 28.81 -21.14
N ASN A 506 -27.85 29.96 -21.76
CA ASN A 506 -26.86 30.99 -21.96
C ASN A 506 -26.37 31.59 -20.62
N GLU A 507 -27.29 31.93 -19.72
CA GLU A 507 -26.97 32.54 -18.43
C GLU A 507 -26.20 31.60 -17.48
N ASN A 508 -26.54 30.31 -17.45
CA ASN A 508 -26.02 29.40 -16.42
C ASN A 508 -24.89 28.49 -16.91
N TYR A 509 -24.71 28.32 -18.23
CA TYR A 509 -23.81 27.31 -18.77
C TYR A 509 -22.85 27.82 -19.85
N ALA A 510 -23.13 28.92 -20.56
CA ALA A 510 -22.29 29.39 -21.66
C ALA A 510 -20.82 29.56 -21.26
N GLU A 511 -20.57 30.21 -20.12
CA GLU A 511 -19.21 30.44 -19.61
C GLU A 511 -18.43 29.15 -19.29
N GLN A 512 -19.12 28.03 -19.06
CA GLN A 512 -18.48 26.74 -18.79
C GLN A 512 -17.94 26.08 -20.08
N PHE A 513 -18.51 26.46 -21.23
CA PHE A 513 -18.08 26.06 -22.57
C PHE A 513 -17.15 27.10 -23.22
N ASP A 514 -16.90 28.24 -22.56
CA ASP A 514 -15.97 29.25 -23.07
C ASP A 514 -14.51 28.88 -22.76
N GLY A 515 -13.74 28.64 -23.83
CA GLY A 515 -12.28 28.49 -23.82
C GLY A 515 -11.80 27.18 -24.45
N PRO A 516 -10.59 27.13 -25.03
CA PRO A 516 -10.09 25.94 -25.73
C PRO A 516 -9.99 24.73 -24.77
N PRO A 517 -10.44 23.52 -25.18
CA PRO A 517 -10.94 23.12 -26.51
C PRO A 517 -12.40 23.43 -26.84
N PHE A 518 -13.19 23.89 -25.87
CA PHE A 518 -14.64 23.78 -25.79
C PHE A 518 -15.40 24.73 -26.74
#